data_AF-A0A2K4MUA4-F1
#
_entry.id   AF-A0A2K4MUA4-F1
#
_cell.length_a   1.000
_cell.length_b   1.000
_cell.length_c   1.000
_cell.angle_alpha   90.00
_cell.angle_beta   90.00
_cell.angle_gamma   90.00
#
_symmetry.space_group_name_H-M   'P 1'
#
loop_
_entity.id
_entity.type
_entity.pdbx_description
1 polymer ?
#
loop_
_entity_poly.entity_id
_entity_poly.type
_entity_poly.pdbx_seq_one_letter_code
_entity_poly.pdbx_strand_id
1 'polypeptide(L)' 'MELLTLMVSDDVGRLSLLTIVVATLVVIGAVWVIFKNINKPGK' A
#
# COMPACT_ATOMS: atom_id res chain seq x y z
N MET A 1 -1.27 26.17 10.64
CA MET A 1 -2.06 24.94 10.84
C MET A 1 -3.36 24.90 10.02
N GLU A 2 -3.68 25.93 9.22
CA GLU A 2 -4.83 25.88 8.31
C GLU A 2 -4.47 25.27 6.93
N LEU A 3 -3.23 25.48 6.46
CA LEU A 3 -2.75 24.96 5.17
C LEU A 3 -2.57 23.43 5.13
N LEU A 4 -2.17 22.81 6.24
CA LEU A 4 -2.05 21.35 6.34
C LEU A 4 -3.41 20.66 6.21
N THR A 5 -4.44 21.25 6.81
CA THR A 5 -5.82 20.75 6.73
C THR A 5 -6.41 20.96 5.34
N LEU A 6 -6.04 22.05 4.66
CA LEU A 6 -6.44 22.30 3.27
C LEU A 6 -5.80 21.27 2.31
N MET A 7 -4.49 20.99 2.45
CA MET A 7 -3.78 20.00 1.61
C MET A 7 -4.26 18.56 1.81
N VAL A 8 -4.74 18.20 3.01
CA VAL A 8 -5.33 16.89 3.30
C VAL A 8 -6.80 16.80 2.84
N SER A 9 -7.48 17.95 2.70
CA SER A 9 -8.85 18.03 2.19
C SER A 9 -8.93 18.11 0.66
N ASP A 10 -7.80 18.32 -0.04
CA ASP A 10 -7.73 18.19 -1.49
C ASP A 10 -7.88 16.71 -1.88
N ASP A 11 -8.77 16.43 -2.84
CA ASP A 11 -8.98 15.09 -3.41
C ASP A 11 -7.66 14.39 -3.79
N VAL A 12 -6.64 15.17 -4.15
CA VAL A 12 -5.28 14.74 -4.45
C VAL A 12 -4.57 14.10 -3.25
N GLY A 13 -4.70 14.67 -2.05
CA GLY A 13 -4.09 14.15 -0.82
C GLY A 13 -4.72 12.82 -0.41
N ARG A 14 -6.04 12.69 -0.53
CA ARG A 14 -6.77 11.44 -0.26
C ARG A 14 -6.47 10.36 -1.30
N LEU A 15 -6.40 10.73 -2.59
CA LEU A 15 -6.04 9.80 -3.66
C LEU A 15 -4.60 9.29 -3.50
N SER A 16 -3.68 10.17 -3.10
CA SER A 16 -2.29 9.81 -2.80
C SER A 16 -2.22 8.82 -1.63
N LEU A 17 -2.92 9.09 -0.53
CA LEU A 17 -2.97 8.18 0.63
C LEU A 17 -3.58 6.82 0.26
N LEU A 18 -4.67 6.79 -0.50
CA LEU A 18 -5.27 5.54 -0.98
C LEU A 18 -4.30 4.77 -1.88
N THR A 19 -3.59 5.45 -2.77
CA THR A 19 -2.60 4.83 -3.65
C THR A 19 -1.46 4.20 -2.85
N ILE A 20 -0.96 4.90 -1.83
CA ILE A 20 0.10 4.40 -0.95
C ILE A 20 -0.39 3.15 -0.19
N VAL A 21 -1.61 3.17 0.34
CA VAL A 21 -2.20 2.02 1.05
C VAL A 21 -2.36 0.82 0.12
N VAL A 22 -2.92 1.03 -1.07
CA VAL A 22 -3.11 -0.04 -2.06
C VAL A 22 -1.77 -0.61 -2.52
N ALA A 23 -0.79 0.25 -2.82
CA ALA A 23 0.55 -0.18 -3.21
C ALA A 23 1.21 -1.03 -2.11
N THR A 24 1.07 -0.62 -0.85
CA THR A 24 1.61 -1.37 0.29
C THR A 24 0.97 -2.75 0.42
N LEU A 25 -0.35 -2.85 0.28
CA LEU A 25 -1.07 -4.13 0.32
C LEU A 25 -0.66 -5.06 -0.83
N VAL A 26 -0.46 -4.53 -2.04
CA VAL A 26 0.00 -5.30 -3.20
C VAL A 26 1.41 -5.84 -2.97
N VAL A 27 2.33 -5.01 -2.45
CA VAL A 27 3.70 -5.43 -2.15
C VAL A 27 3.71 -6.53 -1.08
N ILE A 28 2.94 -6.36 0.01
CA ILE A 28 2.83 -7.38 1.06
C ILE A 28 2.27 -8.69 0.49
N GLY A 29 1.21 -8.61 -0.32
CA GLY A 29 0.63 -9.77 -0.98
C GLY A 29 1.64 -10.49 -1.89
N ALA A 30 2.39 -9.74 -2.70
CA ALA A 30 3.41 -10.30 -3.58
C ALA A 30 4.54 -10.98 -2.78
N VAL A 31 5.04 -10.33 -1.72
CA VAL A 31 6.05 -10.91 -0.83
C VAL A 31 5.54 -12.20 -0.18
N TRP A 32 4.29 -12.20 0.28
CA TRP A 32 3.69 -13.39 0.90
C TRP A 32 3.53 -14.55 -0.09
N VAL A 33 3.11 -14.27 -1.34
CA VAL A 33 3.00 -15.27 -2.40
C VAL A 33 4.38 -15.86 -2.74
N ILE A 34 5.41 -15.01 -2.86
CA ILE A 34 6.79 -15.45 -3.11
C ILE A 34 7.28 -16.32 -1.95
N PHE A 35 7.10 -15.87 -0.71
CA PHE A 35 7.51 -16.61 0.48
C PHE A 35 6.78 -17.96 0.58
N LYS A 36 5.47 -17.99 0.29
CA LYS A 36 4.69 -19.22 0.23
C LYS A 36 5.17 -20.14 -0.90
N ASN A 37 5.62 -19.60 -2.02
CA ASN A 37 6.11 -20.41 -3.13
C ASN A 37 7.52 -20.97 -2.87
N ILE A 38 8.39 -20.20 -2.21
CA ILE A 38 9.74 -20.63 -1.80
C ILE A 38 9.68 -21.65 -0.66
N ASN A 39 8.80 -21.44 0.33
CA ASN A 39 8.65 -22.33 1.48
C ASN A 39 7.61 -23.42 1.27
N LYS A 40 7.24 -23.74 0.02
CA LYS A 40 6.59 -25.02 -0.24
C LYS A 40 7.62 -26.11 0.05
N PRO A 41 7.44 -26.94 1.11
CA PRO A 41 8.23 -28.15 1.23
C PRO A 41 8.02 -28.95 -0.05
N GLY A 42 9.13 -29.39 -0.65
CA GLY A 42 9.19 -29.92 -2.00
C GLY A 42 8.06 -30.90 -2.33
N LYS A 43 7.56 -30.81 -3.56
CA LYS A 43 7.23 -32.04 -4.27
C LYS A 43 8.49 -32.88 -4.41
#